data_AF-A0A3D5ABV0-F1
#
_entry.id   AF-A0A3D5ABV0-F1
#
_cell.length_a   1.000
_cell.length_b   1.000
_cell.length_c   1.000
_cell.angle_alpha   90.00
_cell.angle_beta   90.00
_cell.angle_gamma   90.00
#
_symmetry.space_group_name_H-M   'P 1'
#
loop_
_entity.id
_entity.type
_entity.pdbx_description
1 polymer ?
#
loop_
_entity_poly.entity_id
_entity_poly.type
_entity_poly.pdbx_seq_one_letter_code
_entity_poly.pdbx_strand_id
1 'polypeptide(L)'
;MDVNNLKREILKPGTLYDNFFLAPPSIDVDNLKTYPQGALLGVINGKFYAGATTTWDQSATYGMFGTFADGDYELSPQFVITAVDNNFTIIGFEKNKKQFIRINMYGSPMYFGTQYTSVNTEIFDPADVGMDLLQMVQVNNTDTYAFVKDHAGKVYELKFKANFSGPFLVTANHKKLFFHQEWINADTKMVASRIGYIYIGYQNKVFRYNPLNQQVQELKVNLPSSVSLLKLDDDENTLIAGAGGSLYYLDIQVGKDGELLHKIDGIPGEVVDLTWRK
;
A
#
# COMPACT_ATOMS: atom_id res chain seq x y z
N MET A 1 27.56 3.59 -1.71
CA MET A 1 28.85 2.87 -1.87
C MET A 1 29.69 3.78 -2.74
N ASP A 2 30.86 4.24 -2.29
CA ASP A 2 31.66 5.15 -3.11
C ASP A 2 32.24 4.36 -4.29
N VAL A 3 31.79 4.72 -5.49
CA VAL A 3 32.06 4.00 -6.74
C VAL A 3 33.55 4.06 -7.10
N ASN A 4 34.29 5.03 -6.55
CA ASN A 4 35.71 5.22 -6.83
C ASN A 4 36.62 4.35 -5.97
N ASN A 5 36.14 3.85 -4.82
CA ASN A 5 36.99 3.11 -3.89
C ASN A 5 36.35 1.86 -3.29
N LEU A 6 35.13 1.50 -3.69
CA LEU A 6 34.37 0.34 -3.20
C LEU A 6 34.30 0.27 -1.67
N LYS A 7 34.51 1.40 -0.97
CA LYS A 7 34.31 1.46 0.47
C LYS A 7 32.83 1.60 0.74
N ARG A 8 32.35 0.80 1.70
CA ARG A 8 31.04 0.97 2.28
C ARG A 8 30.98 2.39 2.85
N GLU A 9 30.04 3.20 2.37
CA GLU A 9 29.84 4.56 2.88
C GLU A 9 29.68 4.51 4.39
N ILE A 10 30.52 5.28 5.08
CA ILE A 10 30.50 5.42 6.54
C ILE A 10 29.33 6.34 6.92
N LEU A 11 28.97 7.28 6.04
CA LEU A 11 27.80 8.14 6.13
C LEU A 11 26.63 7.48 5.40
N LYS A 12 25.81 6.76 6.14
CA LYS A 12 24.42 6.60 5.72
C LYS A 12 23.75 7.98 5.84
N PRO A 13 22.75 8.32 5.00
CA PRO A 13 21.84 9.40 5.34
C PRO A 13 21.35 9.17 6.78
N GLY A 14 21.70 10.09 7.68
CA GLY A 14 21.46 9.94 9.12
C GLY A 14 19.99 10.11 9.46
N THR A 15 19.25 10.74 8.54
CA THR A 15 17.83 11.02 8.61
C THR A 15 17.15 10.77 7.26
N LEU A 16 15.82 10.71 7.24
CA LEU A 16 15.06 10.68 5.99
C LEU A 16 15.30 11.94 5.14
N TYR A 17 15.55 13.09 5.77
CA TYR A 17 15.83 14.36 5.10
C TYR A 17 17.05 14.26 4.17
N ASP A 18 18.08 13.54 4.59
CA ASP A 18 19.30 13.31 3.81
C ASP A 18 19.09 12.39 2.58
N ASN A 19 17.92 11.75 2.46
CA ASN A 19 17.56 10.92 1.30
C ASN A 19 16.86 11.73 0.20
N PHE A 20 16.85 13.06 0.24
CA PHE A 20 16.31 13.91 -0.82
C PHE A 20 17.44 14.64 -1.54
N PHE A 21 17.30 14.82 -2.85
CA PHE A 21 18.15 15.76 -3.59
C PHE A 21 17.94 17.20 -3.14
N LEU A 22 16.67 17.56 -2.98
CA LEU A 22 16.19 18.83 -2.47
C LEU A 22 15.02 18.53 -1.55
N ALA A 23 15.30 18.44 -0.26
CA ALA A 23 14.30 18.11 0.73
C ALA A 23 13.23 19.22 0.82
N PRO A 24 11.95 18.87 1.00
CA PRO A 24 10.93 19.85 1.33
C PRO A 24 11.20 20.48 2.72
N PRO A 25 10.64 21.67 3.02
CA PRO A 25 10.86 22.36 4.29
C PRO A 25 10.43 21.54 5.53
N SER A 26 9.43 20.67 5.36
CA SER A 26 8.97 19.70 6.34
C SER A 26 8.78 18.35 5.66
N ILE A 27 8.94 17.26 6.41
CA ILE A 27 8.74 15.89 5.93
C ILE A 27 7.74 15.20 6.86
N ASP A 28 6.51 15.04 6.40
CA ASP A 28 5.49 14.20 7.01
C ASP A 28 5.27 12.97 6.12
N VAL A 29 5.55 11.78 6.65
CA VAL A 29 5.54 10.53 5.88
C VAL A 29 4.20 9.84 6.07
N ASP A 30 3.36 9.90 5.04
CA ASP A 30 2.07 9.21 5.03
C ASP A 30 2.26 7.71 4.81
N ASN A 31 2.99 7.33 3.74
CA ASN A 31 3.25 5.92 3.42
C ASN A 31 4.48 5.76 2.52
N LEU A 32 5.27 4.71 2.76
CA LEU A 32 6.40 4.29 1.92
C LEU A 32 6.22 2.83 1.51
N LYS A 33 6.48 2.52 0.24
CA LYS A 33 6.49 1.16 -0.30
C LYS A 33 7.75 0.91 -1.10
N THR A 34 8.29 -0.29 -0.99
CA THR A 34 9.39 -0.74 -1.84
C THR A 34 8.92 -0.81 -3.30
N TYR A 35 9.66 -0.14 -4.17
CA TYR A 35 9.53 -0.28 -5.61
C TYR A 35 10.33 -1.49 -6.08
N PRO A 36 9.83 -2.32 -7.00
CA PRO A 36 10.55 -3.51 -7.46
C PRO A 36 11.94 -3.24 -8.07
N GLN A 37 12.22 -2.01 -8.49
CA GLN A 37 13.56 -1.62 -8.95
C GLN A 37 14.53 -1.22 -7.81
N GLY A 38 14.19 -1.50 -6.54
CA GLY A 38 15.07 -1.33 -5.38
C GLY A 38 15.13 0.08 -4.79
N ALA A 39 14.22 0.97 -5.20
CA ALA A 39 14.01 2.29 -4.60
C ALA A 39 12.72 2.33 -3.76
N LEU A 40 12.48 3.42 -3.03
CA LEU A 40 11.21 3.66 -2.34
C LEU A 40 10.28 4.52 -3.20
N LEU A 41 8.98 4.21 -3.19
CA LEU A 41 7.92 5.14 -3.58
C LEU A 41 7.15 5.54 -2.33
N GLY A 42 6.53 6.70 -2.33
CA GLY A 42 5.64 7.04 -1.23
C GLY A 42 4.87 8.31 -1.38
N VAL A 43 3.96 8.49 -0.42
CA VAL A 43 3.24 9.74 -0.22
C VAL A 43 3.89 10.45 0.96
N ILE A 44 4.38 11.66 0.70
CA ILE A 44 5.07 12.51 1.68
C ILE A 44 4.46 13.90 1.55
N ASN A 45 3.97 14.48 2.65
CA ASN A 45 3.20 15.73 2.67
C ASN A 45 2.03 15.70 1.66
N GLY A 46 1.32 14.57 1.52
CA GLY A 46 0.25 14.43 0.53
C GLY A 46 0.68 14.45 -0.94
N LYS A 47 1.98 14.41 -1.24
CA LYS A 47 2.54 14.39 -2.61
C LYS A 47 3.24 13.06 -2.91
N PHE A 48 3.20 12.62 -4.17
CA PHE A 48 3.82 11.36 -4.56
C PHE A 48 5.30 11.53 -4.90
N TYR A 49 6.18 10.87 -4.16
CA TYR A 49 7.62 10.85 -4.38
C TYR A 49 8.08 9.46 -4.86
N ALA A 50 9.13 9.46 -5.66
CA ALA A 50 9.84 8.26 -6.05
C ALA A 50 11.34 8.45 -5.87
N GLY A 51 11.99 7.46 -5.30
CA GLY A 51 13.44 7.36 -5.26
C GLY A 51 13.98 7.07 -6.66
N ALA A 52 15.11 7.68 -7.00
CA ALA A 52 15.75 7.47 -8.29
C ALA A 52 16.19 6.00 -8.45
N THR A 53 15.86 5.39 -9.58
CA THR A 53 16.25 4.01 -9.92
C THR A 53 17.47 3.94 -10.84
N THR A 54 18.07 5.10 -11.12
CA THR A 54 19.28 5.24 -11.94
C THR A 54 20.37 5.95 -11.14
N THR A 55 21.62 5.68 -11.50
CA THR A 55 22.81 6.34 -10.96
C THR A 55 23.63 6.90 -12.11
N TRP A 56 24.36 7.99 -11.86
CA TRP A 56 25.38 8.51 -12.77
C TRP A 56 26.76 8.28 -12.14
N ASP A 57 27.81 8.08 -12.94
CA ASP A 57 29.17 7.76 -12.46
C ASP A 57 29.75 8.85 -11.53
N GLN A 58 29.32 10.10 -11.70
CA GLN A 58 29.72 11.23 -10.86
C GLN A 58 28.72 11.56 -9.74
N SER A 59 27.61 10.83 -9.61
CA SER A 59 26.61 11.08 -8.56
C SER A 59 25.87 9.80 -8.17
N ALA A 60 26.09 9.35 -6.93
CA ALA A 60 25.40 8.20 -6.34
C ALA A 60 23.99 8.61 -5.91
N THR A 61 23.08 8.69 -6.89
CA THR A 61 21.71 9.20 -6.69
C THR A 61 20.69 8.11 -6.38
N TYR A 62 21.07 6.85 -6.55
CA TYR A 62 20.17 5.73 -6.45
C TYR A 62 19.47 5.68 -5.08
N GLY A 63 18.15 5.60 -5.09
CA GLY A 63 17.30 5.58 -3.90
C GLY A 63 16.94 6.96 -3.35
N MET A 64 17.61 8.05 -3.76
CA MET A 64 17.28 9.40 -3.31
C MET A 64 15.98 9.90 -3.94
N PHE A 65 15.12 10.54 -3.14
CA PHE A 65 13.91 11.19 -3.61
C PHE A 65 14.24 12.46 -4.39
N GLY A 66 13.77 12.51 -5.63
CA GLY A 66 13.76 13.73 -6.45
C GLY A 66 12.60 14.65 -6.08
N THR A 67 12.11 15.38 -7.08
CA THR A 67 10.85 16.13 -6.94
C THR A 67 9.66 15.18 -6.90
N PHE A 68 8.57 15.63 -6.28
CA PHE A 68 7.29 14.94 -6.35
C PHE A 68 6.72 14.98 -7.78
N ALA A 69 5.73 14.14 -8.06
CA ALA A 69 5.00 14.19 -9.33
C ALA A 69 4.18 15.48 -9.42
N ASP A 70 4.48 16.36 -10.39
CA ASP A 70 3.84 17.67 -10.52
C ASP A 70 2.32 17.58 -10.72
N GLY A 71 1.57 18.40 -9.98
CA GLY A 71 0.12 18.49 -10.10
C GLY A 71 -0.55 19.13 -8.89
N ASP A 72 -1.75 19.67 -9.14
CA ASP A 72 -2.63 20.19 -8.09
C ASP A 72 -3.54 19.07 -7.56
N TYR A 73 -2.99 18.31 -6.61
CA TYR A 73 -3.65 17.20 -5.93
C TYR A 73 -3.16 17.07 -4.49
N GLU A 74 -3.94 16.36 -3.67
CA GLU A 74 -3.52 15.88 -2.36
C GLU A 74 -3.85 14.39 -2.26
N LEU A 75 -2.86 13.52 -2.04
CA LEU A 75 -3.09 12.08 -2.03
C LEU A 75 -3.48 11.55 -0.66
N SER A 76 -4.27 10.48 -0.68
CA SER A 76 -4.37 9.53 0.42
C SER A 76 -3.02 8.80 0.61
N PRO A 77 -2.69 8.34 1.83
CA PRO A 77 -1.57 7.41 2.06
C PRO A 77 -1.68 6.11 1.24
N GLN A 78 -2.88 5.78 0.76
CA GLN A 78 -3.18 4.52 0.09
C GLN A 78 -2.88 4.59 -1.42
N PHE A 79 -2.00 3.73 -1.89
CA PHE A 79 -1.74 3.51 -3.31
C PHE A 79 -1.38 2.05 -3.58
N VAL A 80 -1.66 1.57 -4.79
CA VAL A 80 -1.33 0.23 -5.26
C VAL A 80 -0.32 0.33 -6.39
N ILE A 81 0.76 -0.45 -6.29
CA ILE A 81 1.73 -0.65 -7.36
C ILE A 81 1.37 -1.96 -8.05
N THR A 82 1.04 -1.91 -9.33
CA THR A 82 0.77 -3.08 -10.15
C THR A 82 1.95 -3.31 -11.09
N ALA A 83 2.44 -4.54 -11.15
CA ALA A 83 3.53 -4.95 -12.03
C ALA A 83 3.02 -5.95 -13.07
N VAL A 84 3.09 -5.60 -14.35
CA VAL A 84 2.74 -6.46 -15.49
C VAL A 84 3.85 -6.35 -16.53
N ASP A 85 4.48 -7.46 -16.90
CA ASP A 85 5.53 -7.52 -17.94
C ASP A 85 6.65 -6.48 -17.75
N ASN A 86 7.16 -6.34 -16.53
CA ASN A 86 8.15 -5.32 -16.10
C ASN A 86 7.70 -3.86 -16.24
N ASN A 87 6.44 -3.60 -16.57
CA ASN A 87 5.84 -2.28 -16.47
C ASN A 87 5.15 -2.12 -15.11
N PHE A 88 5.44 -0.99 -14.45
CA PHE A 88 4.86 -0.67 -13.16
C PHE A 88 3.89 0.49 -13.32
N THR A 89 2.66 0.26 -12.89
CA THR A 89 1.60 1.24 -12.94
C THR A 89 1.08 1.46 -11.53
N ILE A 90 0.67 2.69 -11.22
CA ILE A 90 0.27 3.05 -9.88
C ILE A 90 -1.13 3.64 -9.96
N ILE A 91 -2.02 3.09 -9.13
CA ILE A 91 -3.31 3.73 -8.82
C ILE A 91 -3.25 4.30 -7.41
N GLY A 92 -3.53 5.59 -7.30
CA GLY A 92 -3.66 6.31 -6.04
C GLY A 92 -5.07 6.85 -5.88
N PHE A 93 -5.27 7.64 -4.83
CA PHE A 93 -6.52 8.33 -4.57
C PHE A 93 -6.25 9.77 -4.16
N GLU A 94 -6.88 10.71 -4.86
CA GLU A 94 -6.83 12.13 -4.56
C GLU A 94 -7.93 12.46 -3.54
N LYS A 95 -7.55 12.80 -2.30
CA LYS A 95 -8.51 12.95 -1.18
C LYS A 95 -9.30 14.26 -1.24
N ASN A 96 -8.71 15.34 -1.78
CA ASN A 96 -9.38 16.62 -1.96
C ASN A 96 -10.44 16.58 -3.07
N LYS A 97 -10.25 15.77 -4.12
CA LYS A 97 -11.22 15.59 -5.22
C LYS A 97 -12.04 14.29 -5.13
N LYS A 98 -11.71 13.40 -4.18
CA LYS A 98 -12.39 12.11 -3.96
C LYS A 98 -12.47 11.24 -5.21
N GLN A 99 -11.33 11.03 -5.86
CA GLN A 99 -11.22 10.30 -7.13
C GLN A 99 -9.99 9.39 -7.15
N PHE A 100 -10.08 8.27 -7.88
CA PHE A 100 -8.91 7.47 -8.19
C PHE A 100 -8.06 8.17 -9.26
N ILE A 101 -6.74 8.01 -9.16
CA ILE A 101 -5.81 8.70 -10.06
C ILE A 101 -4.72 7.75 -10.55
N ARG A 102 -4.26 8.00 -11.76
CA ARG A 102 -3.15 7.29 -12.39
C ARG A 102 -1.83 8.01 -12.15
N ILE A 103 -0.83 7.25 -11.72
CA ILE A 103 0.57 7.66 -11.71
C ILE A 103 1.36 6.63 -12.51
N ASN A 104 2.25 7.10 -13.38
CA ASN A 104 3.19 6.23 -14.09
C ASN A 104 4.62 6.65 -13.78
N MET A 105 5.53 5.68 -13.87
CA MET A 105 6.97 5.90 -13.71
C MET A 105 7.63 5.99 -15.09
N TYR A 106 8.20 7.15 -15.42
CA TYR A 106 8.96 7.39 -16.66
C TYR A 106 10.30 8.03 -16.33
N GLY A 107 11.16 7.31 -15.60
CA GLY A 107 12.38 7.85 -14.99
C GLY A 107 12.11 8.68 -13.72
N SER A 108 11.01 9.43 -13.70
CA SER A 108 10.44 10.12 -12.53
C SER A 108 8.93 9.82 -12.42
N PRO A 109 8.29 10.09 -11.26
CA PRO A 109 6.87 9.86 -11.12
C PRO A 109 6.10 10.95 -11.86
N MET A 110 5.14 10.56 -12.70
CA MET A 110 4.29 11.46 -13.47
C MET A 110 2.83 11.29 -13.08
N TYR A 111 2.19 12.39 -12.70
CA TYR A 111 0.78 12.43 -12.32
C TYR A 111 -0.09 12.66 -13.56
N PHE A 112 -1.06 11.76 -13.79
CA PHE A 112 -2.00 11.83 -14.90
C PHE A 112 -3.43 12.16 -14.44
N GLY A 113 -3.69 12.19 -13.13
CA GLY A 113 -5.03 12.37 -12.59
C GLY A 113 -5.99 11.31 -13.13
N THR A 114 -7.13 11.76 -13.64
CA THR A 114 -8.18 10.93 -14.23
C THR A 114 -8.04 10.74 -15.75
N GLN A 115 -6.82 10.89 -16.30
CA GLN A 115 -6.54 10.56 -17.71
C GLN A 115 -6.52 9.04 -17.95
N TYR A 116 -7.71 8.44 -17.84
CA TYR A 116 -8.10 7.08 -18.17
C TYR A 116 -9.60 7.10 -18.53
N THR A 117 -10.11 6.05 -19.16
CA THR A 117 -11.55 5.90 -19.39
C THR A 117 -12.19 5.14 -18.23
N SER A 118 -13.15 5.76 -17.55
CA SER A 118 -14.03 5.08 -16.60
C SER A 118 -15.00 4.16 -17.35
N VAL A 119 -15.08 2.89 -16.93
CA VAL A 119 -15.99 1.89 -17.50
C VAL A 119 -16.95 1.43 -16.40
N ASN A 120 -18.24 1.29 -16.75
CA ASN A 120 -19.35 0.95 -15.85
C ASN A 120 -19.60 1.98 -14.73
N THR A 121 -19.63 3.27 -15.08
CA THR A 121 -19.79 4.39 -14.13
C THR A 121 -21.13 4.37 -13.38
N GLU A 122 -22.13 3.65 -13.89
CA GLU A 122 -23.41 3.41 -13.21
C GLU A 122 -23.28 2.62 -11.90
N ILE A 123 -22.20 1.87 -11.71
CA ILE A 123 -21.89 1.16 -10.45
C ILE A 123 -21.28 2.15 -9.44
N PHE A 124 -20.21 2.81 -9.88
CA PHE A 124 -19.62 4.01 -9.28
C PHE A 124 -18.69 4.64 -10.32
N ASP A 125 -18.46 5.95 -10.26
CA ASP A 125 -17.48 6.60 -11.12
C ASP A 125 -16.10 6.63 -10.43
N PRO A 126 -15.07 5.97 -10.98
CA PRO A 126 -13.73 6.06 -10.42
C PRO A 126 -13.14 7.48 -10.47
N ALA A 127 -13.57 8.31 -11.42
CA ALA A 127 -13.13 9.70 -11.57
C ALA A 127 -13.93 10.68 -10.69
N ASP A 128 -15.01 10.24 -10.04
CA ASP A 128 -15.82 11.02 -9.10
C ASP A 128 -16.47 10.08 -8.07
N VAL A 129 -15.66 9.54 -7.16
CA VAL A 129 -16.12 8.55 -6.18
C VAL A 129 -17.01 9.22 -5.13
N GLY A 130 -16.76 10.50 -4.83
CA GLY A 130 -17.54 11.30 -3.88
C GLY A 130 -17.46 10.84 -2.40
N MET A 131 -16.60 9.87 -2.08
CA MET A 131 -16.47 9.25 -0.75
C MET A 131 -15.01 9.26 -0.30
N ASP A 132 -14.78 9.24 1.01
CA ASP A 132 -13.42 9.30 1.57
C ASP A 132 -12.77 7.91 1.56
N LEU A 133 -11.59 7.76 0.95
CA LEU A 133 -10.86 6.50 0.98
C LEU A 133 -10.30 6.21 2.37
N LEU A 134 -10.57 5.01 2.90
CA LEU A 134 -10.03 4.51 4.16
C LEU A 134 -8.87 3.52 3.93
N GLN A 135 -9.08 2.50 3.08
CA GLN A 135 -8.12 1.45 2.80
C GLN A 135 -8.16 1.06 1.33
N MET A 136 -7.02 0.68 0.75
CA MET A 136 -6.95 0.14 -0.61
C MET A 136 -5.93 -0.99 -0.71
N VAL A 137 -6.37 -2.12 -1.24
CA VAL A 137 -5.55 -3.31 -1.44
C VAL A 137 -5.78 -3.91 -2.81
N GLN A 138 -4.78 -4.57 -3.36
CA GLN A 138 -4.90 -5.30 -4.62
C GLN A 138 -4.75 -6.80 -4.38
N VAL A 139 -5.69 -7.53 -4.96
CA VAL A 139 -5.72 -8.98 -5.08
C VAL A 139 -5.22 -9.33 -6.49
N ASN A 140 -4.58 -10.49 -6.66
CA ASN A 140 -4.25 -11.13 -7.94
C ASN A 140 -3.63 -10.24 -9.05
N ASN A 141 -2.89 -9.19 -8.69
CA ASN A 141 -2.29 -8.19 -9.59
C ASN A 141 -3.29 -7.47 -10.53
N THR A 142 -4.60 -7.59 -10.30
CA THR A 142 -5.64 -7.05 -11.19
C THR A 142 -6.79 -6.46 -10.42
N ASP A 143 -7.41 -7.26 -9.53
CA ASP A 143 -8.59 -6.86 -8.78
C ASP A 143 -8.19 -5.97 -7.61
N THR A 144 -8.61 -4.71 -7.66
CA THR A 144 -8.36 -3.74 -6.58
C THR A 144 -9.63 -3.54 -5.77
N TYR A 145 -9.47 -3.58 -4.45
CA TYR A 145 -10.53 -3.35 -3.48
C TYR A 145 -10.23 -2.06 -2.70
N ALA A 146 -11.18 -1.15 -2.71
CA ALA A 146 -11.11 0.10 -1.94
C ALA A 146 -12.28 0.16 -0.97
N PHE A 147 -11.98 0.53 0.27
CA PHE A 147 -12.99 0.74 1.30
C PHE A 147 -13.14 2.25 1.49
N VAL A 148 -14.32 2.77 1.21
CA VAL A 148 -14.61 4.20 1.18
C VAL A 148 -15.76 4.52 2.14
N LYS A 149 -15.74 5.71 2.74
CA LYS A 149 -16.77 6.18 3.67
C LYS A 149 -17.57 7.31 3.05
N ASP A 150 -18.90 7.19 3.05
CA ASP A 150 -19.79 8.25 2.58
C ASP A 150 -19.99 9.35 3.64
N HIS A 151 -20.69 10.41 3.27
CA HIS A 151 -21.02 11.52 4.16
C HIS A 151 -21.97 11.13 5.31
N ALA A 152 -22.71 10.02 5.18
CA ALA A 152 -23.56 9.47 6.22
C ALA A 152 -22.78 8.55 7.18
N GLY A 153 -21.47 8.39 6.97
CA GLY A 153 -20.59 7.54 7.78
C GLY A 153 -20.61 6.07 7.40
N LYS A 154 -21.26 5.67 6.31
CA LYS A 154 -21.33 4.28 5.86
C LYS A 154 -20.10 3.90 5.06
N VAL A 155 -19.54 2.72 5.38
CA VAL A 155 -18.40 2.14 4.67
C VAL A 155 -18.87 1.27 3.52
N TYR A 156 -18.41 1.56 2.32
CA TYR A 156 -18.63 0.77 1.11
C TYR A 156 -17.33 0.08 0.68
N GLU A 157 -17.45 -1.16 0.24
CA GLU A 157 -16.42 -1.85 -0.51
C GLU A 157 -16.66 -1.62 -2.00
N LEU A 158 -15.67 -1.04 -2.67
CA LEU A 158 -15.59 -0.89 -4.11
C LEU A 158 -14.64 -1.94 -4.66
N LYS A 159 -15.00 -2.57 -5.78
CA LYS A 159 -14.08 -3.38 -6.58
C LYS A 159 -13.94 -2.78 -7.96
N PHE A 160 -12.71 -2.71 -8.44
CA PHE A 160 -12.39 -2.30 -9.80
C PHE A 160 -11.13 -2.97 -10.32
N LYS A 161 -10.92 -2.83 -11.63
CA LYS A 161 -9.67 -3.18 -12.30
C LYS A 161 -9.06 -1.92 -12.90
N ALA A 162 -7.77 -1.71 -12.67
CA ALA A 162 -7.01 -0.67 -13.32
C ALA A 162 -6.09 -1.29 -14.38
N ASN A 163 -6.21 -0.83 -15.62
CA ASN A 163 -5.28 -1.16 -16.70
C ASN A 163 -4.62 0.12 -17.18
N PHE A 164 -3.33 0.30 -16.90
CA PHE A 164 -2.55 1.45 -17.39
C PHE A 164 -1.44 1.05 -18.37
N SER A 165 -1.59 -0.11 -19.02
CA SER A 165 -0.69 -0.62 -20.08
C SER A 165 -1.26 -0.45 -21.49
N GLY A 166 -2.49 0.06 -21.62
CA GLY A 166 -3.13 0.38 -22.90
C GLY A 166 -4.25 -0.61 -23.29
N PRO A 167 -5.48 -0.13 -23.59
CA PRO A 167 -5.97 1.23 -23.30
C PRO A 167 -5.96 1.54 -21.79
N PHE A 168 -5.86 2.82 -21.43
CA PHE A 168 -5.86 3.25 -20.02
C PHE A 168 -7.29 3.27 -19.49
N LEU A 169 -7.63 2.29 -18.65
CA LEU A 169 -8.99 2.07 -18.17
C LEU A 169 -9.04 1.90 -16.66
N VAL A 170 -10.13 2.35 -16.05
CA VAL A 170 -10.58 1.87 -14.74
C VAL A 170 -11.99 1.32 -14.89
N THR A 171 -12.14 0.02 -14.69
CA THR A 171 -13.44 -0.67 -14.80
C THR A 171 -14.02 -0.87 -13.41
N ALA A 172 -15.15 -0.22 -13.12
CA ALA A 172 -15.92 -0.48 -11.93
C ALA A 172 -16.59 -1.87 -12.04
N ASN A 173 -16.46 -2.67 -10.98
CA ASN A 173 -17.01 -4.03 -10.92
C ASN A 173 -18.13 -4.16 -9.89
N HIS A 174 -17.97 -3.58 -8.70
CA HIS A 174 -19.06 -3.50 -7.73
C HIS A 174 -18.88 -2.36 -6.73
N LYS A 175 -20.02 -1.97 -6.12
CA LYS A 175 -20.12 -1.15 -4.92
C LYS A 175 -21.09 -1.82 -3.97
N LYS A 176 -20.64 -2.23 -2.79
CA LYS A 176 -21.48 -2.89 -1.78
C LYS A 176 -21.25 -2.30 -0.40
N LEU A 177 -22.30 -2.30 0.44
CA LEU A 177 -22.15 -1.92 1.84
C LEU A 177 -21.29 -2.98 2.55
N PHE A 178 -20.25 -2.56 3.27
CA PHE A 178 -19.39 -3.49 3.99
C PHE A 178 -20.03 -3.89 5.33
N PHE A 179 -20.34 -5.16 5.56
CA PHE A 179 -21.17 -5.55 6.71
C PHE A 179 -20.54 -5.31 8.09
N HIS A 180 -19.21 -5.23 8.20
CA HIS A 180 -18.50 -4.85 9.44
C HIS A 180 -18.04 -3.38 9.40
N GLN A 181 -19.01 -2.46 9.51
CA GLN A 181 -18.79 -1.02 9.37
C GLN A 181 -17.69 -0.45 10.28
N GLU A 182 -17.49 -1.06 11.45
CA GLU A 182 -16.56 -0.63 12.49
C GLU A 182 -15.12 -1.12 12.29
N TRP A 183 -14.89 -2.11 11.42
CA TRP A 183 -13.55 -2.69 11.24
C TRP A 183 -12.62 -1.82 10.41
N ILE A 184 -13.18 -1.01 9.51
CA ILE A 184 -12.41 -0.27 8.53
C ILE A 184 -12.42 1.22 8.86
N ASN A 185 -11.22 1.74 9.10
CA ASN A 185 -10.92 3.14 9.32
C ASN A 185 -9.52 3.44 8.74
N ALA A 186 -9.02 4.66 8.95
CA ALA A 186 -7.73 5.08 8.43
C ALA A 186 -6.55 4.30 9.04
N ASP A 187 -6.69 3.81 10.28
CA ASP A 187 -5.64 3.13 11.02
C ASP A 187 -5.66 1.61 10.85
N THR A 188 -6.72 1.07 10.23
CA THR A 188 -6.88 -0.36 9.97
C THR A 188 -5.66 -0.95 9.27
N LYS A 189 -5.15 -2.06 9.80
CA LYS A 189 -4.09 -2.83 9.13
C LYS A 189 -4.75 -3.82 8.19
N MET A 190 -4.37 -3.76 6.92
CA MET A 190 -4.97 -4.57 5.87
C MET A 190 -3.93 -5.00 4.85
N VAL A 191 -3.97 -6.26 4.45
CA VAL A 191 -3.15 -6.82 3.38
C VAL A 191 -3.96 -7.84 2.60
N ALA A 192 -3.74 -7.92 1.28
CA ALA A 192 -4.41 -8.87 0.42
C ALA A 192 -3.41 -9.89 -0.14
N SER A 193 -3.83 -11.15 -0.18
CA SER A 193 -3.12 -12.23 -0.85
C SER A 193 -3.54 -12.34 -2.32
N ARG A 194 -2.65 -12.89 -3.13
CA ARG A 194 -2.86 -13.15 -4.56
C ARG A 194 -3.93 -14.20 -4.82
N ILE A 195 -4.20 -15.07 -3.84
CA ILE A 195 -5.25 -16.10 -3.93
C ILE A 195 -6.66 -15.58 -3.61
N GLY A 196 -6.83 -14.30 -3.26
CA GLY A 196 -8.16 -13.71 -3.12
C GLY A 196 -8.59 -13.31 -1.72
N TYR A 197 -7.83 -13.65 -0.68
CA TYR A 197 -8.17 -13.29 0.68
C TYR A 197 -7.61 -11.92 1.07
N ILE A 198 -8.41 -11.15 1.80
CA ILE A 198 -8.00 -9.91 2.47
C ILE A 198 -7.91 -10.21 3.96
N TYR A 199 -6.76 -9.90 4.56
CA TYR A 199 -6.54 -10.00 6.01
C TYR A 199 -6.73 -8.63 6.64
N ILE A 200 -7.52 -8.59 7.71
CA ILE A 200 -7.94 -7.35 8.37
C ILE A 200 -7.61 -7.48 9.86
N GLY A 201 -6.84 -6.53 10.39
CA GLY A 201 -6.60 -6.38 11.81
C GLY A 201 -7.68 -5.50 12.43
N TYR A 202 -8.34 -5.97 13.49
CA TYR A 202 -9.29 -5.18 14.26
C TYR A 202 -9.13 -5.49 15.74
N GLN A 203 -8.82 -4.46 16.52
CA GLN A 203 -8.39 -4.62 17.92
C GLN A 203 -7.28 -5.66 18.01
N ASN A 204 -7.37 -6.63 18.91
CA ASN A 204 -6.39 -7.70 19.11
C ASN A 204 -6.68 -8.96 18.28
N LYS A 205 -7.39 -8.83 17.15
CA LYS A 205 -7.80 -9.96 16.31
C LYS A 205 -7.43 -9.76 14.86
N VAL A 206 -7.21 -10.86 14.17
CA VAL A 206 -6.99 -10.89 12.72
C VAL A 206 -8.09 -11.72 12.06
N PHE A 207 -8.68 -11.17 11.01
CA PHE A 207 -9.74 -11.80 10.25
C PHE A 207 -9.29 -12.05 8.82
N ARG A 208 -9.56 -13.24 8.29
CA ARG A 208 -9.49 -13.59 6.88
C ARG A 208 -10.85 -13.33 6.25
N TYR A 209 -10.91 -12.42 5.29
CA TYR A 209 -12.10 -12.03 4.56
C TYR A 209 -12.01 -12.50 3.10
N ASN A 210 -13.05 -13.18 2.62
CA ASN A 210 -13.22 -13.50 1.21
C ASN A 210 -14.21 -12.51 0.57
N PRO A 211 -13.74 -11.56 -0.26
CA PRO A 211 -14.60 -10.54 -0.83
C PRO A 211 -15.59 -11.07 -1.87
N LEU A 212 -15.40 -12.28 -2.40
CA LEU A 212 -16.29 -12.87 -3.41
C LEU A 212 -17.62 -13.33 -2.81
N ASN A 213 -17.58 -13.97 -1.64
CA ASN A 213 -18.75 -14.55 -0.98
C ASN A 213 -19.04 -13.93 0.40
N GLN A 214 -18.28 -12.91 0.80
CA GLN A 214 -18.37 -12.21 2.08
C GLN A 214 -18.09 -13.08 3.31
N GLN A 215 -17.48 -14.25 3.13
CA GLN A 215 -17.10 -15.12 4.25
C GLN A 215 -16.01 -14.45 5.09
N VAL A 216 -16.17 -14.53 6.40
CA VAL A 216 -15.19 -14.05 7.38
C VAL A 216 -14.81 -15.19 8.30
N GLN A 217 -13.52 -15.32 8.56
CA GLN A 217 -12.96 -16.25 9.51
C GLN A 217 -11.98 -15.53 10.42
N GLU A 218 -12.20 -15.58 11.73
CA GLU A 218 -11.18 -15.16 12.71
C GLU A 218 -10.03 -16.18 12.71
N LEU A 219 -8.79 -15.69 12.66
CA LEU A 219 -7.60 -16.54 12.76
C LEU A 219 -7.41 -17.02 14.21
N LYS A 220 -6.86 -18.23 14.39
CA LYS A 220 -6.74 -18.89 15.69
C LYS A 220 -5.71 -18.27 16.64
N VAL A 221 -4.90 -17.34 16.17
CA VAL A 221 -3.89 -16.67 17.02
C VAL A 221 -4.54 -15.86 18.12
N ASN A 222 -3.96 -15.92 19.33
CA ASN A 222 -4.32 -15.03 20.43
C ASN A 222 -3.29 -13.90 20.54
N LEU A 223 -3.70 -12.66 20.21
CA LEU A 223 -2.85 -11.48 20.34
C LEU A 223 -3.19 -10.74 21.65
N PRO A 224 -2.17 -10.39 22.46
CA PRO A 224 -2.36 -9.72 23.75
C PRO A 224 -2.64 -8.22 23.61
N SER A 225 -2.50 -7.66 22.41
CA SER A 225 -2.59 -6.23 22.13
C SER A 225 -3.17 -6.00 20.75
N SER A 226 -3.54 -4.75 20.46
CA SER A 226 -4.08 -4.38 19.16
C SER A 226 -3.09 -4.70 18.03
N VAL A 227 -3.64 -5.09 16.88
CA VAL A 227 -2.89 -5.35 15.65
C VAL A 227 -2.31 -4.03 15.14
N SER A 228 -0.99 -3.98 15.05
CA SER A 228 -0.20 -2.81 14.65
C SER A 228 0.46 -2.97 13.29
N LEU A 229 0.63 -4.22 12.84
CA LEU A 229 1.17 -4.58 11.55
C LEU A 229 0.45 -5.81 11.01
N LEU A 230 0.18 -5.81 9.71
CA LEU A 230 -0.09 -7.02 8.94
C LEU A 230 0.81 -7.01 7.70
N LYS A 231 1.48 -8.12 7.44
CA LYS A 231 2.33 -8.30 6.26
C LYS A 231 2.28 -9.74 5.80
N LEU A 232 2.33 -9.97 4.49
CA LEU A 232 2.51 -11.31 3.92
C LEU A 232 3.99 -11.55 3.68
N ASP A 233 4.45 -12.77 3.93
CA ASP A 233 5.75 -13.24 3.47
C ASP A 233 5.76 -13.41 1.94
N ASP A 234 6.94 -13.55 1.34
CA ASP A 234 7.13 -13.56 -0.13
C ASP A 234 6.32 -14.67 -0.83
N ASP A 235 6.11 -15.81 -0.17
CA ASP A 235 5.36 -16.95 -0.68
C ASP A 235 3.85 -16.86 -0.39
N GLU A 236 3.43 -15.87 0.39
CA GLU A 236 2.07 -15.64 0.89
C GLU A 236 1.43 -16.83 1.63
N ASN A 237 2.24 -17.79 2.10
CA ASN A 237 1.80 -18.88 2.95
C ASN A 237 1.86 -18.51 4.44
N THR A 238 2.59 -17.45 4.78
CA THR A 238 2.73 -16.94 6.13
C THR A 238 2.19 -15.51 6.22
N LEU A 239 1.26 -15.29 7.16
CA LEU A 239 0.84 -13.96 7.57
C LEU A 239 1.62 -13.55 8.81
N ILE A 240 2.21 -12.37 8.78
CA ILE A 240 2.93 -11.79 9.89
C ILE A 240 2.07 -10.71 10.52
N ALA A 241 1.74 -10.86 11.80
CA ALA A 241 1.01 -9.89 12.58
C ALA A 241 1.91 -9.26 13.65
N GLY A 242 1.91 -7.94 13.75
CA GLY A 242 2.50 -7.21 14.88
C GLY A 242 1.44 -6.91 15.93
N ALA A 243 1.76 -7.13 17.20
CA ALA A 243 0.91 -6.74 18.33
C ALA A 243 1.79 -6.44 19.55
N GLY A 244 1.74 -5.20 20.04
CA GLY A 244 2.68 -4.72 21.06
C GLY A 244 4.13 -4.81 20.57
N GLY A 245 5.04 -5.28 21.43
CA GLY A 245 6.46 -5.48 21.15
C GLY A 245 6.80 -6.85 20.53
N SER A 246 5.87 -7.45 19.79
CA SER A 246 5.98 -8.82 19.32
C SER A 246 5.50 -8.99 17.87
N LEU A 247 6.13 -9.93 17.16
CA LEU A 247 5.72 -10.42 15.84
C LEU A 247 5.22 -11.85 15.94
N TYR A 248 4.13 -12.15 15.25
CA TYR A 248 3.48 -13.46 15.20
C TYR A 248 3.42 -13.92 13.75
N TYR A 249 4.05 -15.05 13.45
CA TYR A 249 4.07 -15.67 12.13
C TYR A 249 3.00 -16.75 12.11
N LEU A 250 2.03 -16.63 11.21
CA LEU A 250 0.80 -17.41 11.19
C LEU A 250 0.70 -18.22 9.90
N ASP A 251 0.35 -19.49 10.03
CA ASP A 251 0.13 -20.39 8.89
C ASP A 251 -1.19 -20.07 8.20
N ILE A 252 -1.11 -19.56 6.97
CA ILE A 252 -2.28 -19.24 6.14
C ILE A 252 -2.33 -20.08 4.87
N GLN A 253 -1.60 -21.19 4.83
CA GLN A 253 -1.72 -22.16 3.74
C GLN A 253 -3.16 -22.65 3.58
N VAL A 254 -3.46 -23.22 2.41
CA VAL A 254 -4.79 -23.78 2.13
C VAL A 254 -5.17 -24.79 3.22
N GLY A 255 -6.33 -24.58 3.85
CA GLY A 255 -6.84 -25.43 4.94
C GLY A 255 -6.31 -25.07 6.34
N LYS A 256 -5.49 -24.03 6.46
CA LYS A 256 -4.99 -23.49 7.74
C LYS A 256 -5.76 -22.24 8.13
N ASP A 257 -5.83 -21.99 9.44
CA ASP A 257 -6.65 -20.92 10.00
C ASP A 257 -5.81 -19.97 10.86
N GLY A 258 -4.56 -19.73 10.47
CA GLY A 258 -3.66 -18.82 11.16
C GLY A 258 -3.09 -19.41 12.46
N GLU A 259 -2.78 -20.71 12.45
CA GLU A 259 -2.01 -21.34 13.53
C GLU A 259 -0.65 -20.65 13.70
N LEU A 260 -0.22 -20.44 14.95
CA LEU A 260 1.07 -19.81 15.25
C LEU A 260 2.22 -20.74 14.84
N LEU A 261 3.05 -20.30 13.90
CA LEU A 261 4.27 -20.97 13.47
C LEU A 261 5.46 -20.56 14.32
N HIS A 262 5.63 -19.25 14.50
CA HIS A 262 6.78 -18.66 15.17
C HIS A 262 6.41 -17.30 15.78
N LYS A 263 7.15 -16.90 16.81
CA LYS A 263 6.96 -15.62 17.52
C LYS A 263 8.32 -14.99 17.81
N ILE A 264 8.42 -13.68 17.56
CA ILE A 264 9.56 -12.85 17.98
C ILE A 264 9.05 -11.88 19.04
N ASP A 265 9.76 -11.80 20.16
CA ASP A 265 9.42 -10.97 21.32
C ASP A 265 10.54 -9.96 21.64
N GLY A 266 10.20 -8.96 22.45
CA GLY A 266 11.17 -8.02 23.00
C GLY A 266 11.54 -6.88 22.03
N ILE A 267 10.70 -6.63 21.02
CA ILE A 267 10.85 -5.46 20.14
C ILE A 267 10.43 -4.22 20.96
N PRO A 268 11.30 -3.21 21.10
CA PRO A 268 10.94 -1.99 21.83
C PRO A 268 9.79 -1.25 21.13
N GLY A 269 8.76 -0.89 21.89
CA GLY A 269 7.60 -0.16 21.39
C GLY A 269 6.61 -1.03 20.62
N GLU A 270 5.79 -0.38 19.80
CA GLU A 270 4.80 -1.03 18.94
C GLU A 270 5.43 -1.37 17.58
N VAL A 271 5.17 -2.57 17.07
CA VAL A 271 5.69 -3.00 15.78
C VAL A 271 4.86 -2.39 14.64
N VAL A 272 5.41 -1.38 13.96
CA VAL A 272 4.72 -0.66 12.88
C VAL A 272 5.10 -1.09 11.47
N ASP A 273 6.28 -1.70 11.29
CA ASP A 273 6.75 -2.25 10.01
C ASP A 273 7.82 -3.34 10.23
N LEU A 274 8.07 -4.13 9.19
CA LEU A 274 9.10 -5.17 9.14
C LEU A 274 9.69 -5.18 7.74
N THR A 275 11.00 -5.35 7.59
CA THR A 275 11.62 -5.60 6.29
C THR A 275 12.64 -6.73 6.38
N TRP A 276 12.82 -7.45 5.27
CA TRP A 276 13.85 -8.46 5.15
C TRP A 276 15.10 -7.85 4.55
N ARG A 277 16.24 -8.12 5.18
CA ARG A 277 17.54 -7.84 4.57
C ARG A 277 17.91 -9.01 3.68
N LYS A 278 17.71 -8.86 2.38
CA LYS A 278 18.24 -9.79 1.37
C LYS A 278 19.71 -9.48 1.09
#